data_AF-A0A921ZJE8-F1
#
_entry.id   AF-A0A921ZJE8-F1
#
_cell.length_a   1.000
_cell.length_b   1.000
_cell.length_c   1.000
_cell.angle_alpha   90.00
_cell.angle_beta   90.00
_cell.angle_gamma   90.00
#
_symmetry.space_group_name_H-M   'P 1'
#
loop_
_entity.id
_entity.type
_entity.pdbx_description
1 polymer ?
#
loop_
_entity_poly.entity_id
_entity_poly.type
_entity_poly.pdbx_seq_one_letter_code
_entity_poly.pdbx_strand_id
1 'polypeptide(L)'
;MLPQGSITHLQKDLGRGQGTENQKTLFDHQNPSKPIIVQTSPTKVDLRMERGMKETSSRNTMTYDSNEAARAARHRSLLQEVDRADVILQAHMLKGPVGLADHWSDVTDTRTFLQNALQRLLMSDLKYCQADNIEHQFWKILYYNFIEILRKSFPQLSAEDKPKIINLINIIIEEGNTFFENLVQMLEKAYKFNVDDYLNDSHALPPKGLGYVGLALISVQKLYVYLGDLARYKEQVNETNNYAKSKLWYTKAQQINPKNGRPYNQLAILAIYARRKLDAVYYYMRSLMSSNPLQSARESLQSLFDENRKKISHCLQHIHLHGLTLEYLI
;
A
#
# COMPACT_ATOMS: atom_id res chain seq x y z
N MET A 1 43.67 -27.20 -8.32
CA MET A 1 44.06 -27.43 -9.72
C MET A 1 43.33 -26.43 -10.59
N LEU A 2 43.97 -25.29 -10.86
CA LEU A 2 43.65 -24.40 -11.98
C LEU A 2 44.43 -24.88 -13.22
N PRO A 3 43.96 -24.52 -14.41
CA PRO A 3 44.79 -23.69 -15.31
C PRO A 3 43.93 -22.57 -15.96
N GLN A 4 44.30 -21.27 -15.93
CA GLN A 4 45.25 -20.53 -16.81
C GLN A 4 45.25 -21.01 -18.28
N GLY A 5 45.14 -20.20 -19.34
CA GLY A 5 45.01 -18.77 -19.62
C GLY A 5 44.78 -18.64 -21.15
N SER A 6 44.27 -17.54 -21.71
CA SER A 6 45.12 -16.53 -22.36
C SER A 6 44.27 -15.40 -22.96
N ILE A 7 44.84 -14.21 -22.90
CA ILE A 7 44.38 -12.94 -23.45
C ILE A 7 44.97 -12.76 -24.85
N THR A 8 44.19 -12.24 -25.81
CA THR A 8 44.72 -11.49 -26.97
C THR A 8 43.87 -10.27 -27.27
N HIS A 9 44.57 -9.25 -27.75
CA HIS A 9 44.30 -7.82 -27.68
C HIS A 9 43.60 -7.27 -28.95
N LEU A 10 42.70 -6.29 -28.76
CA LEU A 10 42.42 -5.09 -29.57
C LEU A 10 42.33 -5.15 -31.11
N GLN A 11 41.15 -4.78 -31.64
CA GLN A 11 41.08 -3.78 -32.72
C GLN A 11 39.77 -2.96 -32.65
N LYS A 12 39.93 -1.64 -32.69
CA LYS A 12 38.89 -0.60 -32.71
C LYS A 12 38.41 -0.48 -34.16
N ASP A 13 37.11 -0.51 -34.41
CA ASP A 13 36.56 0.10 -35.62
C ASP A 13 35.17 0.70 -35.36
N LEU A 14 35.00 1.94 -35.83
CA LEU A 14 33.77 2.71 -35.76
C LEU A 14 32.82 2.27 -36.88
N GLY A 15 31.55 1.98 -36.54
CA GLY A 15 30.52 1.76 -37.56
C GLY A 15 29.10 1.73 -36.97
N ARG A 16 28.26 2.68 -37.41
CA ARG A 16 26.81 2.77 -37.13
C ARG A 16 26.06 1.52 -37.64
N GLY A 17 25.06 1.04 -36.89
CA GLY A 17 24.07 0.09 -37.45
C GLY A 17 23.08 -0.51 -36.46
N GLN A 18 21.89 0.11 -36.39
CA GLN A 18 20.54 -0.40 -36.11
C GLN A 18 20.29 -1.59 -35.15
N GLY A 19 19.37 -1.35 -34.20
CA GLY A 19 18.86 -2.33 -33.25
C GLY A 19 17.92 -3.37 -33.88
N THR A 20 17.99 -4.58 -33.34
CA THR A 20 17.09 -5.70 -33.65
C THR A 20 15.79 -5.57 -32.86
N GLU A 21 14.67 -5.35 -33.56
CA GLU A 21 13.31 -5.39 -33.01
C GLU A 21 12.91 -6.82 -32.64
N ASN A 22 12.49 -7.03 -31.38
CA ASN A 22 11.88 -8.29 -30.93
C ASN A 22 10.43 -8.39 -31.46
N GLN A 23 10.21 -9.16 -32.53
CA GLN A 23 8.88 -9.50 -33.02
C GLN A 23 8.22 -10.54 -32.08
N LYS A 24 6.97 -10.28 -31.67
CA LYS A 24 6.13 -11.24 -30.93
C LYS A 24 4.97 -11.70 -31.82
N THR A 25 4.78 -13.01 -31.96
CA THR A 25 3.65 -13.63 -32.67
C THR A 25 2.55 -14.02 -31.70
N LEU A 26 1.29 -13.72 -32.03
CA LEU A 26 0.09 -14.22 -31.34
C LEU A 26 -0.55 -15.34 -32.16
N PHE A 27 -0.99 -16.41 -31.48
CA PHE A 27 -1.63 -17.59 -32.10
C PHE A 27 -3.16 -17.43 -32.11
N ASP A 28 -3.79 -17.69 -33.26
CA ASP A 28 -5.24 -17.77 -33.44
C ASP A 28 -5.67 -19.24 -33.47
N HIS A 29 -6.61 -19.63 -32.60
CA HIS A 29 -7.08 -21.02 -32.46
C HIS A 29 -8.01 -21.49 -33.60
N GLN A 30 -8.49 -20.60 -34.48
CA GLN A 30 -9.38 -20.98 -35.58
C GLN A 30 -8.68 -21.18 -36.93
N ASN A 31 -7.39 -20.82 -37.08
CA ASN A 31 -6.65 -21.05 -38.31
C ASN A 31 -5.14 -21.28 -38.07
N PRO A 32 -4.73 -22.52 -37.76
CA PRO A 32 -3.36 -22.84 -37.30
C PRO A 32 -2.26 -22.61 -38.34
N SER A 33 -2.60 -22.40 -39.61
CA SER A 33 -1.63 -22.38 -40.73
C SER A 33 -1.15 -20.98 -41.11
N LYS A 34 -1.66 -19.90 -40.49
CA LYS A 34 -1.28 -18.52 -40.81
C LYS A 34 -1.19 -17.65 -39.55
N PRO A 35 0.00 -17.43 -38.96
CA PRO A 35 0.17 -16.50 -37.85
C PRO A 35 0.00 -15.03 -38.30
N ILE A 36 -0.61 -14.20 -37.45
CA ILE A 36 -0.77 -12.76 -37.71
C ILE A 36 0.55 -12.05 -37.37
N ILE A 37 1.13 -11.38 -38.36
CA ILE A 37 2.37 -10.59 -38.20
C ILE A 37 1.97 -9.16 -37.84
N VAL A 38 2.26 -8.73 -36.62
CA VAL A 38 2.12 -7.33 -36.19
C VAL A 38 3.42 -6.61 -36.52
N GLN A 39 3.43 -5.79 -37.57
CA GLN A 39 4.53 -4.86 -37.83
C GLN A 39 4.40 -3.65 -36.90
N THR A 40 5.26 -3.56 -35.89
CA THR A 40 5.41 -2.33 -35.12
C THR A 40 6.18 -1.33 -35.96
N SER A 41 5.51 -0.30 -36.47
CA SER A 41 6.19 0.83 -37.12
C SER A 41 6.90 1.67 -36.06
N PRO A 42 8.17 2.08 -36.26
CA PRO A 42 8.84 2.98 -35.34
C PRO A 42 8.18 4.37 -35.42
N THR A 43 7.85 4.90 -34.26
CA THR A 43 7.25 6.21 -34.03
C THR A 43 8.06 7.30 -34.74
N LYS A 44 7.49 7.92 -35.79
CA LYS A 44 7.99 9.20 -36.30
C LYS A 44 7.74 10.24 -35.21
N VAL A 45 8.83 10.79 -34.67
CA VAL A 45 8.79 11.95 -33.77
C VAL A 45 8.34 13.16 -34.60
N ASP A 46 7.15 13.66 -34.33
CA ASP A 46 6.63 14.89 -34.94
C ASP A 46 7.29 16.11 -34.27
N LEU A 47 8.37 16.59 -34.88
CA LEU A 47 9.16 17.74 -34.40
C LEU A 47 8.44 19.09 -34.54
N ARG A 48 7.17 19.13 -34.95
CA ARG A 48 6.41 20.37 -35.14
C ARG A 48 5.72 20.87 -33.85
N MET A 49 5.65 20.06 -32.79
CA MET A 49 5.05 20.44 -31.50
C MET A 49 6.03 21.03 -30.47
N GLU A 50 7.34 20.96 -30.70
CA GLU A 50 8.35 21.40 -29.71
C GLU A 50 8.57 22.92 -29.63
N ARG A 51 8.14 23.70 -30.64
CA ARG A 51 8.39 25.15 -30.67
C ARG A 51 7.30 26.01 -30.02
N GLY A 52 6.11 25.45 -29.75
CA GLY A 52 4.99 26.17 -29.13
C GLY A 52 4.85 25.99 -27.61
N MET A 53 5.54 25.02 -27.02
CA MET A 53 5.41 24.67 -25.59
C MET A 53 6.54 25.21 -24.69
N LYS A 54 7.70 25.62 -25.24
CA LYS A 54 8.84 26.06 -24.42
C LYS A 54 8.63 27.41 -23.72
N GLU A 55 7.77 28.29 -24.24
CA GLU A 55 7.49 29.59 -23.59
C GLU A 55 6.36 29.55 -22.56
N THR A 56 5.38 28.64 -22.70
CA THR A 56 4.25 28.48 -21.77
C THR A 56 4.49 27.43 -20.69
N SER A 57 5.30 26.40 -20.95
CA SER A 57 5.64 25.37 -19.95
C SER A 57 6.58 25.90 -18.86
N SER A 58 7.55 26.75 -19.22
CA SER A 58 8.51 27.31 -18.27
C SER A 58 7.83 28.17 -17.19
N ARG A 59 6.79 28.93 -17.57
CA ARG A 59 6.00 29.75 -16.63
C ARG A 59 5.10 28.91 -15.72
N ASN A 60 4.52 27.82 -16.21
CA ASN A 60 3.66 26.93 -15.44
C ASN A 60 4.43 26.01 -14.49
N THR A 61 5.62 25.54 -14.86
CA THR A 61 6.49 24.75 -13.97
C THR A 61 7.06 25.62 -12.86
N MET A 62 7.55 26.83 -13.17
CA MET A 62 8.03 27.75 -12.13
C MET A 62 6.95 28.23 -11.17
N THR A 63 5.71 28.42 -11.63
CA THR A 63 4.58 28.76 -10.75
C THR A 63 4.04 27.57 -9.96
N TYR A 64 4.16 26.34 -10.47
CA TYR A 64 3.83 25.12 -9.71
C TYR A 64 4.84 24.87 -8.58
N ASP A 65 6.15 24.88 -8.90
CA ASP A 65 7.24 24.69 -7.93
C ASP A 65 7.28 25.81 -6.89
N SER A 66 7.07 27.06 -7.31
CA SER A 66 6.96 28.19 -6.37
C SER A 66 5.75 28.06 -5.44
N ASN A 67 4.63 27.52 -5.93
CA ASN A 67 3.45 27.29 -5.09
C ASN A 67 3.66 26.15 -4.11
N GLU A 68 4.34 25.08 -4.50
CA GLU A 68 4.68 23.93 -3.65
C GLU A 68 5.68 24.31 -2.56
N ALA A 69 6.76 25.01 -2.91
CA ALA A 69 7.70 25.59 -1.95
C ALA A 69 7.01 26.56 -0.97
N ALA A 70 6.05 27.36 -1.45
CA ALA A 70 5.25 28.21 -0.59
C ALA A 70 4.28 27.42 0.32
N ARG A 71 3.74 26.26 -0.12
CA ARG A 71 2.91 25.40 0.76
C ARG A 71 3.75 24.78 1.86
N ALA A 72 4.92 24.24 1.52
CA ALA A 72 5.86 23.69 2.49
C ALA A 72 6.32 24.76 3.49
N ALA A 73 6.53 26.00 3.04
CA ALA A 73 6.88 27.11 3.93
C ALA A 73 5.77 27.45 4.95
N ARG A 74 4.48 27.32 4.58
CA ARG A 74 3.35 27.59 5.49
C ARG A 74 3.30 26.64 6.69
N HIS A 75 3.72 25.39 6.50
CA HIS A 75 3.68 24.37 7.55
C HIS A 75 5.04 24.10 8.19
N ARG A 76 6.12 24.78 7.74
CA ARG A 76 7.49 24.54 8.21
C ARG A 76 7.64 24.52 9.73
N SER A 77 7.05 25.49 10.44
CA SER A 77 7.14 25.53 11.91
C SER A 77 6.50 24.30 12.55
N LEU A 78 5.29 23.95 12.12
CA LEU A 78 4.56 22.79 12.64
C LEU A 78 5.31 21.50 12.33
N LEU A 79 5.86 21.37 11.12
CA LEU A 79 6.63 20.18 10.72
C LEU A 79 7.92 20.03 11.52
N GLN A 80 8.62 21.12 11.82
CA GLN A 80 9.78 21.08 12.72
C GLN A 80 9.42 20.60 14.14
N GLU A 81 8.24 20.97 14.64
CA GLU A 81 7.74 20.47 15.92
C GLU A 81 7.32 18.99 15.83
N VAL A 82 6.74 18.56 14.71
CA VAL A 82 6.42 17.15 14.41
C VAL A 82 7.69 16.30 14.37
N ASP A 83 8.75 16.78 13.72
CA ASP A 83 10.03 16.07 13.65
C ASP A 83 10.66 15.90 15.05
N ARG A 84 10.61 16.95 15.88
CA ARG A 84 11.06 16.87 17.29
C ARG A 84 10.23 15.88 18.09
N ALA A 85 8.90 15.91 17.92
CA ALA A 85 7.99 15.00 18.58
C ALA A 85 8.23 13.54 18.17
N ASP A 86 8.48 13.26 16.88
CA ASP A 86 8.86 11.92 16.42
C ASP A 86 10.17 11.46 17.08
N VAL A 87 11.21 12.30 17.12
CA VAL A 87 12.48 11.97 17.80
C VAL A 87 12.25 11.63 19.28
N ILE A 88 11.39 12.38 19.98
CA ILE A 88 11.01 12.09 21.36
C ILE A 88 10.36 10.71 21.45
N LEU A 89 9.36 10.42 20.60
CA LEU A 89 8.70 9.11 20.59
C LEU A 89 9.68 7.97 20.29
N GLN A 90 10.56 8.12 19.30
CA GLN A 90 11.60 7.13 18.99
C GLN A 90 12.51 6.86 20.19
N ALA A 91 12.91 7.89 20.95
CA ALA A 91 13.73 7.74 22.14
C ALA A 91 13.04 6.89 23.23
N HIS A 92 11.72 7.04 23.40
CA HIS A 92 10.95 6.19 24.31
C HIS A 92 10.87 4.73 23.81
N MET A 93 10.79 4.51 22.51
CA MET A 93 10.78 3.16 21.93
C MET A 93 12.11 2.42 22.14
N LEU A 94 13.24 3.13 22.25
CA LEU A 94 14.56 2.56 22.54
C LEU A 94 14.69 2.01 23.97
N LYS A 95 13.78 2.37 24.90
CA LYS A 95 13.76 1.83 26.28
C LYS A 95 13.35 0.35 26.33
N GLY A 96 12.99 -0.24 25.20
CA GLY A 96 12.50 -1.62 25.09
C GLY A 96 11.00 -1.73 25.40
N PRO A 97 10.37 -2.88 25.09
CA PRO A 97 8.92 -3.05 25.17
C PRO A 97 8.37 -2.88 26.59
N VAL A 98 9.03 -3.46 27.59
CA VAL A 98 8.61 -3.37 29.00
C VAL A 98 8.79 -1.95 29.53
N GLY A 99 9.96 -1.35 29.29
CA GLY A 99 10.23 0.04 29.70
C GLY A 99 9.28 1.04 29.06
N LEU A 100 8.91 0.83 27.80
CA LEU A 100 7.89 1.63 27.12
C LEU A 100 6.50 1.45 27.76
N ALA A 101 6.13 0.22 28.13
CA ALA A 101 4.86 -0.04 28.80
C ALA A 101 4.77 0.58 30.19
N ASP A 102 5.86 0.57 30.96
CA ASP A 102 5.93 1.20 32.29
C ASP A 102 5.81 2.73 32.23
N HIS A 103 6.28 3.32 31.14
CA HIS A 103 6.36 4.77 30.96
C HIS A 103 5.47 5.25 29.81
N TRP A 104 4.34 4.58 29.58
CA TRP A 104 3.43 4.94 28.49
C TRP A 104 2.84 6.34 28.67
N SER A 105 2.61 6.78 29.91
CA SER A 105 2.14 8.12 30.23
C SER A 105 3.04 9.22 29.67
N ASP A 106 4.35 8.98 29.58
CA ASP A 106 5.33 9.97 29.13
C ASP A 106 5.18 10.30 27.64
N VAL A 107 4.58 9.39 26.85
CA VAL A 107 4.38 9.61 25.42
C VAL A 107 2.99 10.17 25.10
N THR A 108 2.04 10.16 26.04
CA THR A 108 0.64 10.54 25.80
C THR A 108 0.52 11.95 25.26
N ASP A 109 1.11 12.95 25.92
CA ASP A 109 1.02 14.36 25.50
C ASP A 109 1.64 14.58 24.11
N THR A 110 2.78 13.93 23.85
CA THR A 110 3.47 14.00 22.55
C THR A 110 2.61 13.39 21.44
N ARG A 111 1.93 12.26 21.72
CA ARG A 111 1.00 11.62 20.78
C ARG A 111 -0.22 12.50 20.53
N THR A 112 -0.80 13.11 21.57
CA THR A 112 -1.92 14.03 21.44
C THR A 112 -1.55 15.26 20.62
N PHE A 113 -0.36 15.83 20.82
CA PHE A 113 0.16 16.90 19.97
C PHE A 113 0.21 16.49 18.50
N LEU A 114 0.79 15.33 18.19
CA LEU A 114 0.90 14.82 16.82
C LEU A 114 -0.48 14.52 16.19
N GLN A 115 -1.42 13.98 16.96
CA GLN A 115 -2.82 13.79 16.52
C GLN A 115 -3.46 15.13 16.13
N ASN A 116 -3.31 16.15 16.97
CA ASN A 116 -3.82 17.50 16.71
C ASN A 116 -3.13 18.15 15.50
N ALA A 117 -1.83 17.91 15.32
CA ALA A 117 -1.08 18.38 14.16
C ALA A 117 -1.60 17.77 12.86
N LEU A 118 -1.80 16.44 12.82
CA LEU A 118 -2.39 15.76 11.66
C LEU A 118 -3.77 16.31 11.34
N GLN A 119 -4.63 16.46 12.36
CA GLN A 119 -5.96 17.03 12.21
C GLN A 119 -5.87 18.44 11.59
N ARG A 120 -5.03 19.33 12.16
CA ARG A 120 -4.86 20.69 11.65
C ARG A 120 -4.41 20.72 10.20
N LEU A 121 -3.44 19.88 9.83
CA LEU A 121 -2.95 19.78 8.44
C LEU A 121 -4.06 19.33 7.49
N LEU A 122 -4.80 18.27 7.86
CA LEU A 122 -5.89 17.75 7.06
C LEU A 122 -7.07 18.71 6.92
N MET A 123 -7.34 19.58 7.90
CA MET A 123 -8.41 20.59 7.79
C MET A 123 -7.97 21.86 7.04
N SER A 124 -6.67 22.10 6.86
CA SER A 124 -6.15 23.36 6.31
C SER A 124 -5.53 23.25 4.92
N ASP A 125 -4.83 22.15 4.59
CA ASP A 125 -4.16 21.99 3.30
C ASP A 125 -4.12 20.53 2.83
N LEU A 126 -5.28 20.00 2.43
CA LEU A 126 -5.37 18.64 1.87
C LEU A 126 -4.45 18.39 0.67
N LYS A 127 -4.18 19.41 -0.16
CA LYS A 127 -3.30 19.25 -1.33
C LYS A 127 -1.88 18.92 -0.87
N TYR A 128 -1.38 19.65 0.12
CA TYR A 128 -0.11 19.36 0.76
C TYR A 128 -0.10 17.96 1.38
N CYS A 129 -1.15 17.61 2.14
CA CYS A 129 -1.25 16.28 2.75
C CYS A 129 -1.17 15.15 1.73
N GLN A 130 -1.82 15.30 0.57
CA GLN A 130 -1.75 14.28 -0.50
C GLN A 130 -0.38 14.23 -1.19
N ALA A 131 0.23 15.38 -1.47
CA ALA A 131 1.54 15.45 -2.13
C ALA A 131 2.64 14.77 -1.29
N ASP A 132 2.68 15.07 0.01
CA ASP A 132 3.72 14.57 0.91
C ASP A 132 3.32 13.28 1.65
N ASN A 133 2.12 12.77 1.37
CA ASN A 133 1.53 11.59 1.99
C ASN A 133 1.52 11.65 3.53
N ILE A 134 1.12 12.81 4.07
CA ILE A 134 1.18 13.16 5.49
C ILE A 134 0.44 12.14 6.35
N GLU A 135 -0.75 11.68 5.95
CA GLU A 135 -1.51 10.71 6.75
C GLU A 135 -0.75 9.41 6.95
N HIS A 136 0.04 9.00 5.96
CA HIS A 136 0.85 7.79 6.06
C HIS A 136 2.04 7.97 7.00
N GLN A 137 2.70 9.13 6.96
CA GLN A 137 3.80 9.43 7.86
C GLN A 137 3.32 9.42 9.32
N PHE A 138 2.23 10.12 9.60
CA PHE A 138 1.65 10.16 10.94
C PHE A 138 1.12 8.79 11.39
N TRP A 139 0.52 8.00 10.50
CA TRP A 139 0.16 6.61 10.81
C TRP A 139 1.37 5.78 11.28
N LYS A 140 2.54 5.96 10.64
CA LYS A 140 3.78 5.29 11.04
C LYS A 140 4.24 5.73 12.42
N ILE A 141 4.36 7.03 12.63
CA ILE A 141 4.85 7.64 13.88
C ILE A 141 3.92 7.26 15.05
N LEU A 142 2.61 7.46 14.88
CA LEU A 142 1.63 7.30 15.96
C LEU A 142 1.24 5.85 16.24
N TYR A 143 1.27 4.94 15.26
CA TYR A 143 0.64 3.63 15.46
C TYR A 143 1.50 2.48 14.96
N TYR A 144 1.79 2.45 13.66
CA TYR A 144 2.41 1.28 13.05
C TYR A 144 3.79 0.95 13.65
N ASN A 145 4.66 1.94 13.88
CA ASN A 145 5.99 1.68 14.45
C ASN A 145 5.88 1.08 15.86
N PHE A 146 5.01 1.63 16.72
CA PHE A 146 4.74 1.12 18.07
C PHE A 146 4.24 -0.31 18.04
N ILE A 147 3.16 -0.56 17.29
CA ILE A 147 2.53 -1.88 17.23
C ILE A 147 3.53 -2.92 16.68
N GLU A 148 4.27 -2.59 15.63
CA GLU A 148 5.24 -3.53 15.04
C GLU A 148 6.41 -3.83 15.96
N ILE A 149 6.99 -2.83 16.63
CA ILE A 149 8.09 -3.06 17.57
C ILE A 149 7.63 -3.92 18.75
N LEU A 150 6.46 -3.63 19.32
CA LEU A 150 5.90 -4.40 20.42
C LEU A 150 5.56 -5.84 19.98
N ARG A 151 4.90 -6.03 18.83
CA ARG A 151 4.57 -7.37 18.31
C ARG A 151 5.80 -8.21 17.99
N LYS A 152 6.82 -7.62 17.35
CA LYS A 152 8.08 -8.30 17.05
C LYS A 152 8.88 -8.64 18.29
N SER A 153 8.53 -8.09 19.45
CA SER A 153 9.18 -8.41 20.71
C SER A 153 8.71 -9.71 21.37
N PHE A 154 7.61 -10.30 20.91
CA PHE A 154 7.00 -11.48 21.55
C PHE A 154 7.90 -12.72 21.68
N PRO A 155 8.78 -13.05 20.71
CA PRO A 155 9.68 -14.19 20.84
C PRO A 155 10.67 -14.08 22.00
N GLN A 156 11.08 -12.86 22.38
CA GLN A 156 12.07 -12.60 23.42
C GLN A 156 11.47 -12.19 24.77
N LEU A 157 10.15 -12.02 24.86
CA LEU A 157 9.48 -11.64 26.11
C LEU A 157 9.25 -12.84 27.03
N SER A 158 9.40 -12.60 28.33
CA SER A 158 9.02 -13.54 29.38
C SER A 158 7.50 -13.80 29.35
N ALA A 159 7.05 -14.92 29.92
CA ALA A 159 5.63 -15.22 30.02
C ALA A 159 4.86 -14.20 30.88
N GLU A 160 5.55 -13.56 31.84
CA GLU A 160 4.98 -12.56 32.76
C GLU A 160 4.81 -11.18 32.08
N ASP A 161 5.72 -10.82 31.16
CA ASP A 161 5.67 -9.52 30.46
C ASP A 161 4.67 -9.52 29.30
N LYS A 162 4.40 -10.67 28.68
CA LYS A 162 3.51 -10.77 27.50
C LYS A 162 2.13 -10.13 27.70
N PRO A 163 1.37 -10.41 28.78
CA PRO A 163 0.07 -9.78 29.03
C PRO A 163 0.15 -8.26 29.10
N LYS A 164 1.22 -7.72 29.71
CA LYS A 164 1.44 -6.27 29.82
C LYS A 164 1.62 -5.62 28.45
N ILE A 165 2.40 -6.24 27.58
CA ILE A 165 2.61 -5.74 26.23
C ILE A 165 1.35 -5.87 25.37
N ILE A 166 0.61 -6.98 25.49
CA ILE A 166 -0.70 -7.14 24.82
C ILE A 166 -1.66 -6.03 25.26
N ASN A 167 -1.74 -5.73 26.56
CA ASN A 167 -2.56 -4.65 27.09
C ASN A 167 -2.16 -3.29 26.50
N LEU A 168 -0.87 -2.97 26.45
CA LEU A 168 -0.38 -1.74 25.83
C LEU A 168 -0.78 -1.63 24.35
N ILE A 169 -0.61 -2.70 23.56
CA ILE A 169 -1.00 -2.70 22.15
C ILE A 169 -2.51 -2.46 22.01
N ASN A 170 -3.33 -3.08 22.86
CA ASN A 170 -4.78 -2.87 22.87
C ASN A 170 -5.14 -1.41 23.20
N ILE A 171 -4.45 -0.76 24.15
CA ILE A 171 -4.63 0.68 24.45
C ILE A 171 -4.35 1.52 23.20
N ILE A 172 -3.20 1.31 22.55
CA ILE A 172 -2.81 2.04 21.33
C ILE A 172 -3.85 1.85 20.22
N ILE A 173 -4.40 0.64 20.09
CA ILE A 173 -5.42 0.32 19.09
C ILE A 173 -6.73 1.05 19.38
N GLU A 174 -7.20 1.05 20.63
CA GLU A 174 -8.46 1.73 20.96
C GLU A 174 -8.33 3.26 20.83
N GLU A 175 -7.21 3.84 21.28
CA GLU A 175 -6.89 5.25 21.01
C GLU A 175 -6.92 5.57 19.51
N GLY A 176 -6.35 4.68 18.68
CA GLY A 176 -6.34 4.81 17.23
C GLY A 176 -7.73 4.71 16.61
N ASN A 177 -8.57 3.77 17.07
CA ASN A 177 -9.94 3.63 16.59
C ASN A 177 -10.72 4.94 16.83
N THR A 178 -10.73 5.42 18.07
CA THR A 178 -11.44 6.66 18.42
C THR A 178 -10.91 7.86 17.63
N PHE A 179 -9.59 8.01 17.53
CA PHE A 179 -8.99 9.13 16.80
C PHE A 179 -9.36 9.13 15.31
N PHE A 180 -9.19 8.00 14.61
CA PHE A 180 -9.45 7.96 13.17
C PHE A 180 -10.95 8.02 12.83
N GLU A 181 -11.82 7.42 13.64
CA GLU A 181 -13.28 7.57 13.48
C GLU A 181 -13.71 9.03 13.64
N ASN A 182 -13.19 9.73 14.67
CA ASN A 182 -13.45 11.16 14.85
C ASN A 182 -12.88 11.99 13.70
N LEU A 183 -11.68 11.68 13.23
CA LEU A 183 -11.03 12.40 12.13
C LEU A 183 -11.83 12.32 10.82
N VAL A 184 -12.50 11.19 10.56
CA VAL A 184 -13.44 11.07 9.43
C VAL A 184 -14.61 12.05 9.59
N GLN A 185 -15.25 12.10 10.76
CA GLN A 185 -16.35 13.04 11.03
C GLN A 185 -15.91 14.50 10.88
N MET A 186 -14.67 14.81 11.28
CA MET A 186 -14.11 16.14 11.11
C MET A 186 -13.87 16.51 9.65
N LEU A 187 -13.40 15.56 8.83
CA LEU A 187 -13.27 15.74 7.38
C LEU A 187 -14.63 16.01 6.73
N GLU A 188 -15.66 15.22 7.09
CA GLU A 188 -17.04 15.41 6.60
C GLU A 188 -17.56 16.82 6.91
N LYS A 189 -17.39 17.27 8.16
CA LYS A 189 -17.81 18.60 8.60
C LYS A 189 -17.02 19.73 7.91
N ALA A 190 -15.69 19.60 7.82
CA ALA A 190 -14.84 20.64 7.28
C ALA A 190 -15.01 20.82 5.77
N TYR A 191 -15.17 19.71 5.03
CA TYR A 191 -15.27 19.70 3.58
C TYR A 191 -16.71 19.53 3.06
N LYS A 192 -17.69 19.51 3.96
CA LYS A 192 -19.13 19.52 3.68
C LYS A 192 -19.57 18.39 2.76
N PHE A 193 -19.22 17.17 3.11
CA PHE A 193 -19.67 15.96 2.42
C PHE A 193 -20.09 14.89 3.43
N ASN A 194 -20.86 13.91 2.98
CA ASN A 194 -21.20 12.72 3.76
C ASN A 194 -20.52 11.52 3.10
N VAL A 195 -19.76 10.74 3.88
CA VAL A 195 -19.05 9.55 3.39
C VAL A 195 -20.02 8.48 2.90
N ASP A 196 -21.18 8.31 3.53
CA ASP A 196 -22.15 7.27 3.18
C ASP A 196 -22.74 7.44 1.77
N ASP A 197 -22.76 8.67 1.25
CA ASP A 197 -23.14 8.97 -0.14
C ASP A 197 -22.19 8.32 -1.16
N TYR A 198 -20.96 7.97 -0.74
CA TYR A 198 -19.92 7.36 -1.56
C TYR A 198 -19.68 5.87 -1.25
N LEU A 199 -20.36 5.31 -0.26
CA LEU A 199 -20.26 3.88 0.09
C LEU A 199 -21.30 3.02 -0.64
N ASN A 200 -22.44 3.61 -0.99
CA ASN A 200 -23.51 2.92 -1.71
C ASN A 200 -23.24 3.00 -3.22
N ASP A 201 -23.35 1.85 -3.90
CA ASP A 201 -23.00 1.58 -5.31
C ASP A 201 -23.86 2.34 -6.35
N SER A 202 -24.37 3.52 -6.00
CA SER A 202 -24.91 4.46 -6.95
C SER A 202 -23.75 4.93 -7.82
N HIS A 203 -23.70 4.41 -9.04
CA HIS A 203 -22.85 4.82 -10.17
C HIS A 203 -22.91 6.32 -10.54
N ALA A 204 -23.38 7.18 -9.64
CA ALA A 204 -23.12 8.61 -9.67
C ALA A 204 -21.64 8.84 -9.37
N LEU A 205 -20.78 8.50 -10.34
CA LEU A 205 -19.50 9.16 -10.47
C LEU A 205 -19.79 10.66 -10.36
N PRO A 206 -19.28 11.34 -9.32
CA PRO A 206 -19.56 12.75 -9.16
C PRO A 206 -19.13 13.45 -10.46
N PRO A 207 -20.02 14.26 -11.07
CA PRO A 207 -19.74 14.91 -12.34
C PRO A 207 -18.43 15.70 -12.20
N LYS A 208 -17.50 15.44 -13.14
CA LYS A 208 -16.14 15.99 -13.28
C LYS A 208 -15.68 16.94 -12.14
N GLY A 209 -14.71 16.47 -11.36
CA GLY A 209 -13.87 17.30 -10.50
C GLY A 209 -14.44 17.52 -9.10
N LEU A 210 -14.31 16.50 -8.23
CA LEU A 210 -14.67 16.58 -6.81
C LEU A 210 -13.89 17.64 -5.99
N GLY A 211 -12.89 18.31 -6.59
CA GLY A 211 -12.09 19.33 -5.91
C GLY A 211 -11.52 18.84 -4.58
N TYR A 212 -11.72 19.61 -3.52
CA TYR A 212 -11.27 19.27 -2.16
C TYR A 212 -12.04 18.09 -1.55
N VAL A 213 -13.30 17.85 -1.91
CA VAL A 213 -14.05 16.67 -1.45
C VAL A 213 -13.36 15.39 -1.95
N GLY A 214 -12.82 15.40 -3.17
CA GLY A 214 -12.08 14.26 -3.72
C GLY A 214 -10.79 13.98 -2.94
N LEU A 215 -10.08 15.03 -2.54
CA LEU A 215 -8.89 14.89 -1.68
C LEU A 215 -9.26 14.41 -0.26
N ALA A 216 -10.38 14.88 0.27
CA ALA A 216 -10.89 14.43 1.56
C ALA A 216 -11.28 12.95 1.52
N LEU A 217 -11.95 12.49 0.45
CA LEU A 217 -12.29 11.09 0.23
C LEU A 217 -11.05 10.21 0.08
N ILE A 218 -10.00 10.68 -0.60
CA ILE A 218 -8.70 9.97 -0.62
C ILE A 218 -8.14 9.83 0.80
N SER A 219 -8.25 10.88 1.62
CA SER A 219 -7.83 10.83 3.04
C SER A 219 -8.68 9.80 3.81
N VAL A 220 -10.02 9.87 3.70
CA VAL A 220 -10.95 8.90 4.32
C VAL A 220 -10.62 7.46 3.92
N GLN A 221 -10.32 7.20 2.65
CA GLN A 221 -9.88 5.87 2.21
C GLN A 221 -8.63 5.40 2.96
N LYS A 222 -7.62 6.26 3.16
CA LYS A 222 -6.43 5.91 3.95
C LYS A 222 -6.79 5.63 5.41
N LEU A 223 -7.64 6.46 6.02
CA LEU A 223 -8.09 6.28 7.40
C LEU A 223 -8.84 4.97 7.60
N TYR A 224 -9.72 4.59 6.67
CA TYR A 224 -10.40 3.30 6.68
C TYR A 224 -9.42 2.13 6.52
N VAL A 225 -8.36 2.26 5.73
CA VAL A 225 -7.30 1.24 5.70
C VAL A 225 -6.60 1.14 7.07
N TYR A 226 -6.31 2.26 7.73
CA TYR A 226 -5.69 2.26 9.05
C TYR A 226 -6.59 1.63 10.12
N LEU A 227 -7.89 1.96 10.13
CA LEU A 227 -8.88 1.33 11.00
C LEU A 227 -8.99 -0.18 10.74
N GLY A 228 -8.92 -0.61 9.48
CA GLY A 228 -8.86 -2.02 9.13
C GLY A 228 -7.58 -2.71 9.61
N ASP A 229 -6.43 -2.03 9.52
CA ASP A 229 -5.15 -2.52 10.02
C ASP A 229 -5.14 -2.63 11.55
N LEU A 230 -5.66 -1.63 12.28
CA LEU A 230 -5.83 -1.67 13.74
C LEU A 230 -6.70 -2.85 14.18
N ALA A 231 -7.87 -3.03 13.53
CA ALA A 231 -8.74 -4.16 13.80
C ALA A 231 -8.04 -5.51 13.53
N ARG A 232 -7.24 -5.61 12.45
CA ARG A 232 -6.46 -6.82 12.16
C ARG A 232 -5.39 -7.08 13.21
N TYR A 233 -4.66 -6.04 13.63
CA TYR A 233 -3.63 -6.17 14.66
C TYR A 233 -4.22 -6.62 15.99
N LYS A 234 -5.42 -6.13 16.35
CA LYS A 234 -6.14 -6.57 17.56
C LYS A 234 -6.34 -8.08 17.56
N GLU A 235 -6.85 -8.64 16.47
CA GLU A 235 -7.05 -10.09 16.37
C GLU A 235 -5.72 -10.85 16.45
N GLN A 236 -4.67 -10.33 15.83
CA GLN A 236 -3.35 -10.96 15.82
C GLN A 236 -2.68 -11.00 17.19
N VAL A 237 -2.80 -9.95 18.01
CA VAL A 237 -2.15 -9.91 19.33
C VAL A 237 -2.93 -10.66 20.40
N ASN A 238 -4.25 -10.74 20.24
CA ASN A 238 -5.13 -11.49 21.14
C ASN A 238 -5.33 -12.95 20.69
N GLU A 239 -4.63 -13.37 19.62
CA GLU A 239 -4.66 -14.73 19.06
C GLU A 239 -6.08 -15.21 18.68
N THR A 240 -6.92 -14.27 18.24
CA THR A 240 -8.29 -14.52 17.76
C THR A 240 -8.35 -14.51 16.23
N ASN A 241 -9.46 -15.02 15.67
CA ASN A 241 -9.64 -15.16 14.22
C ASN A 241 -10.85 -14.38 13.68
N ASN A 242 -11.36 -13.38 14.41
CA ASN A 242 -12.55 -12.61 14.01
C ASN A 242 -12.18 -11.35 13.21
N TYR A 243 -11.81 -11.55 11.95
CA TYR A 243 -11.43 -10.45 11.06
C TYR A 243 -12.63 -9.68 10.44
N ALA A 244 -13.85 -9.84 10.97
CA ALA A 244 -15.04 -9.20 10.41
C ALA A 244 -14.96 -7.66 10.42
N LYS A 245 -14.50 -7.07 11.54
CA LYS A 245 -14.31 -5.60 11.66
C LYS A 245 -13.25 -5.10 10.68
N SER A 246 -12.14 -5.81 10.54
CA SER A 246 -11.09 -5.48 9.57
C SER A 246 -11.61 -5.53 8.13
N LYS A 247 -12.35 -6.59 7.77
CA LYS A 247 -12.99 -6.75 6.45
C LYS A 247 -13.99 -5.63 6.16
N LEU A 248 -14.79 -5.22 7.15
CA LEU A 248 -15.74 -4.11 7.02
C LEU A 248 -15.01 -2.83 6.60
N TRP A 249 -13.95 -2.46 7.31
CA TRP A 249 -13.19 -1.25 7.02
C TRP A 249 -12.52 -1.27 5.65
N TYR A 250 -11.89 -2.39 5.27
CA TYR A 250 -11.29 -2.48 3.93
C TYR A 250 -12.33 -2.47 2.81
N THR A 251 -13.52 -3.04 3.04
CA THR A 251 -14.63 -2.96 2.08
C THR A 251 -15.08 -1.51 1.91
N LYS A 252 -15.26 -0.76 3.00
CA LYS A 252 -15.57 0.67 2.93
C LYS A 252 -14.47 1.44 2.20
N ALA A 253 -13.20 1.22 2.54
CA ALA A 253 -12.07 1.85 1.85
C ALA A 253 -12.06 1.57 0.34
N GLN A 254 -12.40 0.34 -0.06
CA GLN A 254 -12.53 -0.05 -1.46
C GLN A 254 -13.65 0.74 -2.16
N GLN A 255 -14.82 0.88 -1.54
CA GLN A 255 -15.98 1.58 -2.13
C GLN A 255 -15.68 3.06 -2.39
N ILE A 256 -14.97 3.73 -1.46
CA ILE A 256 -14.62 5.16 -1.60
C ILE A 256 -13.80 5.45 -2.87
N ASN A 257 -12.83 4.61 -3.18
CA ASN A 257 -12.03 4.76 -4.40
C ASN A 257 -11.56 3.39 -4.91
N PRO A 258 -12.35 2.72 -5.78
CA PRO A 258 -12.05 1.41 -6.33
C PRO A 258 -10.80 1.36 -7.21
N LYS A 259 -10.23 2.52 -7.59
CA LYS A 259 -9.02 2.61 -8.41
C LYS A 259 -7.74 2.39 -7.61
N ASN A 260 -7.81 2.31 -6.28
CA ASN A 260 -6.66 2.08 -5.41
C ASN A 260 -6.50 0.58 -5.13
N GLY A 261 -5.31 0.03 -5.41
CA GLY A 261 -5.01 -1.38 -5.19
C GLY A 261 -4.87 -1.77 -3.72
N ARG A 262 -4.62 -0.81 -2.83
CA ARG A 262 -4.27 -1.08 -1.43
C ARG A 262 -5.39 -1.79 -0.64
N PRO A 263 -6.66 -1.35 -0.65
CA PRO A 263 -7.74 -2.07 0.05
C PRO A 263 -7.89 -3.53 -0.41
N TYR A 264 -7.76 -3.79 -1.71
CA TYR A 264 -7.80 -5.16 -2.25
C TYR A 264 -6.65 -6.02 -1.72
N ASN A 265 -5.43 -5.48 -1.64
CA ASN A 265 -4.30 -6.21 -1.06
C ASN A 265 -4.58 -6.60 0.41
N GLN A 266 -5.19 -5.71 1.19
CA GLN A 266 -5.53 -6.02 2.58
C GLN A 266 -6.63 -7.08 2.68
N LEU A 267 -7.64 -7.03 1.82
CA LEU A 267 -8.67 -8.07 1.72
C LEU A 267 -8.09 -9.44 1.32
N ALA A 268 -7.06 -9.46 0.46
CA ALA A 268 -6.35 -10.68 0.10
C ALA A 268 -5.63 -11.28 1.31
N ILE A 269 -4.96 -10.46 2.14
CA ILE A 269 -4.32 -10.92 3.38
C ILE A 269 -5.36 -11.54 4.33
N LEU A 270 -6.54 -10.92 4.51
CA LEU A 270 -7.61 -11.51 5.31
C LEU A 270 -8.14 -12.83 4.73
N ALA A 271 -8.19 -12.95 3.40
CA ALA A 271 -8.54 -14.20 2.73
C ALA A 271 -7.51 -15.31 2.97
N ILE A 272 -6.21 -14.97 3.00
CA ILE A 272 -5.15 -15.90 3.40
C ILE A 272 -5.34 -16.39 4.84
N TYR A 273 -5.59 -15.49 5.79
CA TYR A 273 -5.84 -15.87 7.20
C TYR A 273 -7.07 -16.77 7.34
N ALA A 274 -8.12 -16.51 6.57
CA ALA A 274 -9.32 -17.34 6.51
C ALA A 274 -9.19 -18.61 5.65
N ARG A 275 -7.99 -18.92 5.12
CA ARG A 275 -7.70 -20.06 4.22
C ARG A 275 -8.54 -20.08 2.93
N ARG A 276 -9.09 -18.93 2.52
CA ARG A 276 -9.85 -18.75 1.26
C ARG A 276 -8.91 -18.37 0.12
N LYS A 277 -8.13 -19.36 -0.36
CA LYS A 277 -7.06 -19.11 -1.34
C LYS A 277 -7.55 -18.55 -2.68
N LEU A 278 -8.72 -18.98 -3.18
CA LEU A 278 -9.29 -18.45 -4.41
C LEU A 278 -9.63 -16.96 -4.28
N ASP A 279 -10.24 -16.58 -3.16
CA ASP A 279 -10.54 -15.18 -2.86
C ASP A 279 -9.26 -14.35 -2.71
N ALA A 280 -8.20 -14.92 -2.12
CA ALA A 280 -6.90 -14.26 -2.03
C ALA A 280 -6.30 -14.00 -3.41
N VAL A 281 -6.34 -14.98 -4.33
CA VAL A 281 -5.91 -14.80 -5.73
C VAL A 281 -6.71 -13.68 -6.39
N TYR A 282 -8.04 -13.73 -6.29
CA TYR A 282 -8.93 -12.72 -6.84
C TYR A 282 -8.55 -11.31 -6.34
N TYR A 283 -8.41 -11.13 -5.03
CA TYR A 283 -8.12 -9.82 -4.45
C TYR A 283 -6.71 -9.31 -4.81
N TYR A 284 -5.69 -10.16 -4.84
CA TYR A 284 -4.38 -9.72 -5.31
C TYR A 284 -4.38 -9.35 -6.80
N MET A 285 -5.09 -10.09 -7.65
CA MET A 285 -5.26 -9.72 -9.06
C MET A 285 -5.99 -8.38 -9.19
N ARG A 286 -7.07 -8.15 -8.41
CA ARG A 286 -7.78 -6.86 -8.36
C ARG A 286 -6.86 -5.72 -7.92
N SER A 287 -5.97 -5.96 -6.95
CA SER A 287 -4.96 -4.99 -6.51
C SER A 287 -4.04 -4.58 -7.65
N LEU A 288 -3.52 -5.54 -8.42
CA LEU A 288 -2.62 -5.31 -9.56
C LEU A 288 -3.30 -4.69 -10.79
N MET A 289 -4.59 -4.97 -11.01
CA MET A 289 -5.36 -4.43 -12.14
C MET A 289 -5.99 -3.06 -11.85
N SER A 290 -5.84 -2.53 -10.63
CA SER A 290 -6.31 -1.20 -10.28
C SER A 290 -5.47 -0.11 -10.95
N SER A 291 -6.00 1.12 -11.07
CA SER A 291 -5.24 2.23 -11.67
C SER A 291 -4.04 2.65 -10.83
N ASN A 292 -4.06 2.36 -9.52
CA ASN A 292 -2.94 2.59 -8.61
C ASN A 292 -2.54 1.24 -7.99
N PRO A 293 -1.79 0.41 -8.74
CA PRO A 293 -1.50 -0.96 -8.35
C PRO A 293 -0.50 -1.05 -7.20
N LEU A 294 -0.70 -2.03 -6.32
CA LEU A 294 0.28 -2.35 -5.27
C LEU A 294 1.21 -3.47 -5.74
N GLN A 295 2.46 -3.13 -6.06
CA GLN A 295 3.39 -4.07 -6.68
C GLN A 295 3.71 -5.30 -5.80
N SER A 296 3.66 -5.16 -4.47
CA SER A 296 3.86 -6.29 -3.55
C SER A 296 2.83 -7.40 -3.73
N ALA A 297 1.65 -7.13 -4.29
CA ALA A 297 0.65 -8.15 -4.58
C ALA A 297 1.15 -9.19 -5.61
N ARG A 298 2.11 -8.81 -6.48
CA ARG A 298 2.73 -9.74 -7.44
C ARG A 298 3.54 -10.82 -6.74
N GLU A 299 4.37 -10.42 -5.77
CA GLU A 299 5.19 -11.34 -4.98
C GLU A 299 4.30 -12.26 -4.14
N SER A 300 3.26 -11.72 -3.52
CA SER A 300 2.28 -12.50 -2.77
C SER A 300 1.55 -13.53 -3.64
N LEU A 301 1.17 -13.18 -4.87
CA LEU A 301 0.57 -14.11 -5.82
C LEU A 301 1.53 -15.22 -6.23
N GLN A 302 2.79 -14.86 -6.52
CA GLN A 302 3.82 -15.82 -6.89
C GLN A 302 4.02 -16.84 -5.76
N SER A 303 4.18 -16.38 -4.52
CA SER A 303 4.29 -17.24 -3.34
C SER A 303 3.07 -18.17 -3.20
N LEU A 304 1.87 -17.64 -3.38
CA LEU A 304 0.64 -18.41 -3.26
C LEU A 304 0.52 -19.52 -4.33
N PHE A 305 0.94 -19.24 -5.57
CA PHE A 305 0.97 -20.24 -6.64
C PHE A 305 2.06 -21.29 -6.41
N ASP A 306 3.23 -20.90 -5.94
CA ASP A 306 4.33 -21.83 -5.66
C ASP A 306 3.98 -22.78 -4.52
N GLU A 307 3.34 -22.29 -3.45
CA GLU A 307 2.79 -23.14 -2.40
C GLU A 307 1.76 -24.14 -2.93
N ASN A 308 0.83 -23.70 -3.78
CA ASN A 308 -0.20 -24.57 -4.34
C ASN A 308 0.40 -25.60 -5.30
N ARG A 309 1.39 -25.22 -6.12
CA ARG A 309 2.14 -26.15 -6.98
C ARG A 309 2.78 -27.26 -6.16
N LYS A 310 3.49 -26.92 -5.07
CA LYS A 310 4.12 -27.90 -4.17
C LYS A 310 3.10 -28.86 -3.57
N LYS A 311 1.95 -28.35 -3.11
CA LYS A 311 0.86 -29.17 -2.56
C LYS A 311 0.27 -30.13 -3.60
N ILE A 312 0.01 -29.65 -4.81
CA ILE A 312 -0.50 -30.48 -5.91
C ILE A 312 0.53 -31.56 -6.28
N SER A 313 1.81 -31.20 -6.44
CA SER A 313 2.86 -32.18 -6.73
C SER A 313 2.96 -33.27 -5.65
N HIS A 314 2.85 -32.91 -4.37
CA HIS A 314 2.85 -33.87 -3.29
C HIS A 314 1.62 -34.79 -3.31
N CYS A 315 0.42 -34.25 -3.55
CA CYS A 315 -0.79 -35.05 -3.73
C CYS A 315 -0.66 -36.01 -4.91
N LEU A 316 -0.15 -35.55 -6.06
CA LEU A 316 0.04 -36.39 -7.24
C LEU A 316 1.05 -37.52 -6.98
N GLN A 317 2.15 -37.25 -6.27
CA GLN A 317 3.10 -38.28 -5.84
C GLN A 317 2.44 -39.32 -4.93
N HIS A 318 1.62 -38.87 -3.97
CA HIS A 318 0.89 -39.77 -3.07
C HIS A 318 -0.13 -40.64 -3.84
N ILE A 319 -0.86 -40.06 -4.79
CA ILE A 319 -1.79 -40.81 -5.66
C ILE A 319 -1.05 -41.87 -6.48
N HIS A 320 0.12 -41.52 -7.03
CA HIS A 320 0.95 -42.45 -7.80
C HIS A 320 1.51 -43.59 -6.93
N LEU A 321 1.97 -43.29 -5.70
CA LEU A 321 2.49 -44.27 -4.74
C LEU A 321 1.43 -45.25 -4.23
N HIS A 322 0.16 -44.83 -4.17
CA HIS A 322 -0.95 -45.65 -3.69
C HIS A 322 -1.75 -46.35 -4.81
N GLY A 323 -1.25 -46.38 -6.05
CA GLY A 323 -1.79 -47.22 -7.13
C GLY A 323 -3.17 -46.81 -7.65
N LEU A 324 -3.64 -45.59 -7.36
CA LEU A 324 -4.82 -45.02 -8.01
C LEU A 324 -4.41 -44.51 -9.39
N THR A 325 -4.22 -45.41 -10.35
CA THR A 325 -4.14 -45.04 -11.76
C THR A 325 -5.47 -44.40 -12.17
N LEU A 326 -5.38 -43.29 -12.90
CA LEU A 326 -6.50 -42.51 -13.43
C LEU A 326 -7.46 -43.29 -14.36
N GLU A 327 -7.24 -44.59 -14.55
CA GLU A 327 -8.00 -45.45 -15.46
C GLU A 327 -9.41 -45.80 -14.96
N TYR A 328 -9.76 -45.48 -13.70
CA TYR A 328 -11.08 -45.79 -13.12
C TYR A 328 -12.09 -44.63 -13.08
N LEU A 329 -11.82 -43.51 -13.77
CA LEU A 329 -12.64 -42.29 -13.66
C LEU A 329 -13.08 -41.69 -15.00
N ILE A 330 -13.20 -42.51 -16.05
CA ILE A 330 -13.85 -42.14 -17.32
C ILE A 330 -15.08 -43.00 -17.56
#